data_AF-A0A831SPB6-F1
#
_entry.id   AF-A0A831SPB6-F1
#
_cell.length_a   1.000
_cell.length_b   1.000
_cell.length_c   1.000
_cell.angle_alpha   90.00
_cell.angle_beta   90.00
_cell.angle_gamma   90.00
#
_symmetry.space_group_name_H-M   'P 1'
#
loop_
_entity.id
_entity.type
_entity.pdbx_description
1 polymer ?
#
loop_
_entity_poly.entity_id
_entity_poly.type
_entity_poly.pdbx_seq_one_letter_code
_entity_poly.pdbx_strand_id
1 'polypeptide(L)' 'MEVLKETGVKNYTRFERAQGVGDLAGPHLGTNVWPAVNSVMIIALEDDKKDKLVEKIKELRKELGKEGVKAFVLPVEEIT' A
#
# COMPACT_ATOMS: atom_id res chain seq x y z
N MET A 1 6.09 0.69 -8.02
CA MET A 1 7.53 0.36 -7.92
C MET A 1 8.39 1.60 -8.11
N GLU A 2 8.07 2.48 -9.06
CA GLU A 2 8.80 3.73 -9.30
C GLU A 2 8.89 4.62 -8.05
N VAL A 3 7.77 4.88 -7.38
CA VAL A 3 7.74 5.60 -6.08
C VAL A 3 8.68 5.01 -5.02
N LEU A 4 8.84 3.68 -4.97
CA LEU A 4 9.77 3.04 -4.03
C LEU A 4 11.23 3.30 -4.43
N LYS A 5 11.53 3.27 -5.73
CA LYS A 5 12.87 3.57 -6.25
C LYS A 5 13.27 5.02 -5.96
N GLU A 6 12.36 5.97 -6.20
CA GLU A 6 12.58 7.40 -5.94
C GLU A 6 12.83 7.69 -4.46
N THR A 7 12.19 6.93 -3.57
CA THR A 7 12.32 7.08 -2.11
C THR A 7 13.45 6.22 -1.52
N GLY A 8 14.20 5.50 -2.37
CA GLY A 8 15.32 4.65 -1.95
C GLY A 8 14.89 3.40 -1.17
N VAL A 9 13.62 3.01 -1.24
CA VAL A 9 13.08 1.82 -0.57
C VAL A 9 13.36 0.59 -1.43
N LYS A 10 14.15 -0.34 -0.88
CA LYS A 10 14.57 -1.57 -1.57
C LYS A 10 13.92 -2.83 -1.00
N ASN A 11 13.64 -2.83 0.30
CA ASN A 11 13.16 -3.99 1.03
C ASN A 11 11.67 -3.84 1.32
N TYR A 12 10.89 -4.87 1.02
CA TYR A 12 9.46 -4.91 1.32
C TYR A 12 8.97 -6.37 1.32
N THR A 13 7.84 -6.61 1.96
CA THR A 13 7.10 -7.86 1.88
C THR A 13 5.79 -7.61 1.12
N ARG A 14 5.43 -8.48 0.18
CA ARG A 14 4.24 -8.31 -0.66
C ARG A 14 3.30 -9.50 -0.55
N PHE A 15 2.02 -9.19 -0.43
CA PHE A 15 0.91 -10.14 -0.60
C PHE A 15 0.16 -9.77 -1.87
N GLU A 16 0.14 -10.67 -2.86
CA GLU A 16 -0.34 -10.34 -4.21
C GLU A 16 -1.85 -10.51 -4.40
N ARG A 17 -2.50 -11.30 -3.54
CA ARG A 17 -3.92 -11.64 -3.63
C ARG A 17 -4.65 -11.38 -2.32
N ALA A 18 -4.49 -10.18 -1.80
CA ALA A 18 -5.20 -9.75 -0.60
C ALA A 18 -6.70 -9.60 -0.91
N GLN A 19 -7.53 -10.19 -0.05
CA GLN A 19 -8.98 -10.10 -0.14
C GLN A 19 -9.51 -9.13 0.91
N GLY A 20 -10.64 -8.49 0.63
CA GLY A 20 -11.28 -7.59 1.59
C GLY A 20 -12.53 -6.95 1.05
N VAL A 21 -13.24 -6.21 1.91
CA VAL A 21 -14.42 -5.44 1.57
C VAL A 21 -14.23 -4.02 2.10
N GLY A 22 -14.50 -3.01 1.30
CA GLY A 22 -14.42 -1.62 1.75
C GLY A 22 -15.63 -0.81 1.28
N ASP A 23 -15.99 0.21 2.05
CA ASP A 23 -17.22 0.99 1.81
C ASP A 23 -17.25 1.67 0.42
N LEU A 24 -16.08 2.05 -0.10
CA LEU A 24 -15.95 2.75 -1.39
C LEU A 24 -15.74 1.82 -2.59
N ALA A 25 -15.11 0.66 -2.39
CA ALA A 25 -14.72 -0.26 -3.47
C ALA A 25 -15.56 -1.55 -3.50
N GLY A 26 -16.36 -1.79 -2.47
CA GLY A 26 -17.09 -3.04 -2.32
C GLY A 26 -16.17 -4.24 -2.08
N PRO A 27 -16.64 -5.47 -2.38
CA PRO A 27 -15.92 -6.71 -2.10
C PRO A 27 -14.91 -7.08 -3.19
N HIS A 28 -13.65 -7.25 -2.78
CA HIS A 28 -12.55 -7.81 -3.58
C HIS A 28 -12.18 -9.18 -2.98
N LEU A 29 -12.87 -10.25 -3.38
CA LEU A 29 -12.77 -11.57 -2.76
C LEU A 29 -12.14 -12.64 -3.67
N GLY A 30 -11.78 -12.32 -4.91
CA GLY A 30 -11.19 -13.28 -5.85
C GLY A 30 -12.03 -14.53 -6.13
N THR A 31 -13.37 -14.41 -6.08
CA THR A 31 -14.32 -15.49 -6.39
C THR A 31 -14.96 -15.26 -7.76
N ASN A 32 -15.72 -16.23 -8.28
CA ASN A 32 -16.44 -16.07 -9.56
C ASN A 32 -17.44 -14.90 -9.53
N VAL A 33 -18.04 -14.61 -8.37
CA VAL A 33 -19.00 -13.49 -8.21
C VAL A 33 -18.25 -12.18 -7.97
N TRP A 34 -17.14 -12.22 -7.23
CA TRP A 34 -16.33 -11.05 -6.88
C TRP A 34 -14.88 -11.27 -7.33
N PRO A 35 -14.56 -11.09 -8.62
CA PRO A 35 -13.28 -11.52 -9.20
C PRO A 35 -12.09 -10.64 -8.79
N ALA A 36 -12.33 -9.39 -8.39
CA ALA A 36 -11.28 -8.46 -8.00
C ALA A 36 -10.54 -8.92 -6.73
N VAL A 37 -9.25 -8.61 -6.67
CA VAL A 37 -8.36 -8.79 -5.51
C VAL A 37 -7.43 -7.58 -5.40
N ASN A 38 -6.90 -7.35 -4.21
CA ASN A 38 -5.93 -6.28 -3.95
C ASN A 38 -4.51 -6.85 -3.79
N SER A 39 -3.52 -5.96 -3.82
CA SER A 39 -2.17 -6.26 -3.34
C SER A 39 -1.85 -5.41 -2.12
N VAL A 40 -1.23 -6.02 -1.12
CA VAL A 40 -0.72 -5.34 0.07
C VAL A 40 0.79 -5.41 0.05
N MET A 41 1.43 -4.32 0.43
CA MET A 41 2.87 -4.24 0.62
C MET A 41 3.16 -3.70 2.01
N ILE A 42 4.01 -4.40 2.74
CA ILE A 42 4.48 -4.02 4.07
C ILE A 42 5.94 -3.62 3.95
N ILE A 43 6.28 -2.48 4.53
CA ILE A 43 7.61 -1.87 4.44
C ILE A 43 7.95 -1.32 5.82
N ALA A 44 9.00 -1.85 6.43
CA ALA A 44 9.59 -1.27 7.64
C ALA A 44 10.62 -0.21 7.21
N LEU A 45 10.48 1.00 7.76
CA LEU A 45 11.31 2.16 7.39
C LEU A 45 11.61 2.98 8.65
N GLU A 46 12.79 3.60 8.64
CA GLU A 46 13.11 4.73 9.52
C GLU A 46 12.18 5.91 9.24
N ASP A 47 11.98 6.76 10.25
CA ASP A 47 11.00 7.84 10.21
C ASP A 47 11.21 8.81 9.04
N ASP A 48 12.47 9.15 8.74
CA ASP A 48 12.87 10.09 7.69
C ASP A 48 12.47 9.59 6.29
N LYS A 49 12.55 8.28 6.05
CA LYS A 49 12.14 7.64 4.78
C LYS A 49 10.65 7.40 4.72
N LYS A 50 10.03 7.07 5.86
CA LYS A 50 8.58 6.88 5.97
C LYS A 50 7.84 8.15 5.58
N ASP A 51 8.27 9.32 6.06
CA ASP A 51 7.59 10.59 5.74
C ASP A 51 7.63 10.89 4.23
N LYS A 52 8.81 10.74 3.61
CA LYS A 52 8.98 10.91 2.15
C LYS A 52 8.11 9.95 1.34
N LEU A 53 8.05 8.68 1.75
CA LEU A 53 7.23 7.67 1.06
C LEU A 53 5.75 7.97 1.19
N VAL A 54 5.28 8.32 2.39
CA VAL A 54 3.87 8.64 2.64
C VAL A 54 3.45 9.88 1.87
N GLU A 55 4.30 10.89 1.76
CA GLU A 55 4.05 12.08 0.94
C GLU A 55 3.87 11.71 -0.54
N LYS A 56 4.79 10.92 -1.12
CA LYS A 56 4.68 10.45 -2.50
C LYS A 56 3.43 9.60 -2.75
N ILE A 57 3.04 8.74 -1.80
CA ILE A 57 1.80 7.97 -1.90
C ILE A 57 0.57 8.88 -1.84
N LYS A 58 0.59 9.94 -1.03
CA LYS A 58 -0.51 10.94 -1.01
C LYS A 58 -0.61 11.69 -2.34
N GLU A 59 0.50 12.06 -2.96
CA GLU A 59 0.53 12.66 -4.30
C GLU A 59 -0.07 11.69 -5.33
N LEU A 60 0.42 10.46 -5.39
CA LEU A 60 -0.08 9.43 -6.28
C LEU A 60 -1.58 9.15 -6.10
N ARG A 61 -2.07 9.18 -4.85
CA ARG A 61 -3.49 9.02 -4.56
C ARG A 61 -4.36 10.13 -5.15
N LYS A 62 -3.84 11.38 -5.23
CA LYS A 62 -4.58 12.49 -5.87
C LYS A 62 -4.76 12.25 -7.36
N GLU A 63 -3.78 11.65 -8.01
CA GLU A 63 -3.81 11.31 -9.44
C GLU A 63 -4.73 10.12 -9.74
N LEU A 64 -4.67 9.07 -8.90
CA LEU A 64 -5.42 7.82 -9.11
C LEU A 64 -6.88 7.86 -8.61
N GLY A 65 -7.27 8.87 -7.84
CA GLY A 65 -8.66 9.07 -7.42
C GLY A 65 -9.18 8.02 -6.42
N LYS A 66 -10.40 7.52 -6.65
CA LYS A 66 -11.20 6.76 -5.65
C LYS A 66 -10.81 5.28 -5.50
N GLU A 67 -10.34 4.63 -6.56
CA GLU A 67 -9.93 3.22 -6.55
C GLU A 67 -8.41 3.04 -6.30
N GLY A 68 -7.73 4.13 -5.90
CA GLY A 68 -6.27 4.20 -5.82
C GLY A 68 -5.62 3.57 -4.58
N VAL A 69 -4.30 3.77 -4.50
CA VAL A 69 -3.43 3.31 -3.41
C VAL A 69 -3.80 3.94 -2.05
N LYS A 70 -3.64 3.17 -0.97
CA LYS A 70 -3.70 3.64 0.40
C LYS A 70 -2.42 3.26 1.14
N ALA A 71 -1.95 4.15 2.01
CA ALA A 71 -0.89 3.86 2.97
C ALA A 71 -1.44 3.96 4.38
N PHE A 72 -1.06 3.00 5.21
CA PHE A 72 -1.30 3.00 6.64
C PHE A 72 0.07 3.02 7.32
N VAL A 73 0.21 3.85 8.34
CA VAL A 73 1.43 3.92 9.14
C VAL A 73 1.11 3.29 10.48
N LEU A 74 1.86 2.25 10.82
CA LEU A 74 1.83 1.62 12.13
C LEU A 74 3.22 1.78 12.77
N PRO A 75 3.30 2.11 14.06
CA PRO A 75 4.58 2.15 14.76
C PRO A 75 5.16 0.73 14.87
N VAL A 76 6.48 0.62 14.68
CA VAL A 76 7.24 -0.61 14.91
C VAL A 76 8.16 -0.33 16.09
N GLU A 77 8.05 -1.14 17.14
CA GLU A 77 8.78 -0.91 18.40
C GLU A 77 10.21 -1.45 18.36
N GLU A 78 10.44 -2.56 17.64
CA GLU A 78 11.73 -3.23 17.56
C GLU A 78 11.91 -3.93 16.20
N ILE A 79 13.14 -3.93 15.69
CA ILE A 79 13.56 -4.65 14.48
C ILE A 79 14.86 -5.39 14.83
N THR A 80 14.95 -6.67 14.46
CA THR A 80 16.16 -7.51 14.62
C THR A 80 16.73 -7.90 13.26
#